data_AF-A0A194RU42-F1
#
_entry.id   AF-A0A194RU42-F1
#
_cell.length_a   1.000
_cell.length_b   1.000
_cell.length_c   1.000
_cell.angle_alpha   90.00
_cell.angle_beta   90.00
_cell.angle_gamma   90.00
#
_symmetry.space_group_name_H-M   'P 1'
#
loop_
_entity.id
_entity.type
_entity.pdbx_description
1 polymer ?
#
loop_
_entity_poly.entity_id
_entity_poly.type
_entity_poly.pdbx_seq_one_letter_code
_entity_poly.pdbx_strand_id
1 'polypeptide(L)'
;MATKSRLINFLSEERYSMLSARFAAFHEAMNEPTRPVVRVYDPLGSRHLCELQLVREVSAELQQKKQEDMKKAVSISHTLTSCAYAIYIKNFLHRMVKEIAFLDKSDDEL
;
A
#
# COMPACT_ATOMS: atom_id res chain seq x y z
N MET A 1 9.64 19.84 -37.08
CA MET A 1 9.73 21.00 -36.17
C MET A 1 9.01 20.64 -34.87
N ALA A 2 9.74 20.14 -33.87
CA ALA A 2 9.16 19.89 -32.55
C ALA A 2 8.91 21.26 -31.89
N THR A 3 7.63 21.61 -31.75
CA THR A 3 7.18 22.88 -31.18
C THR A 3 7.67 23.02 -29.74
N LYS A 4 8.29 24.16 -29.45
CA LYS A 4 8.84 24.65 -28.17
C LYS A 4 7.76 24.82 -27.07
N SER A 5 6.65 24.09 -27.13
CA SER A 5 5.46 24.29 -26.28
C SER A 5 5.20 23.14 -25.31
N ARG A 6 6.16 22.23 -25.10
CA ARG A 6 6.14 21.35 -23.92
C ARG A 6 6.58 22.13 -22.68
N LEU A 7 5.59 22.78 -22.07
CA LEU A 7 5.45 22.95 -20.62
C LEU A 7 6.56 23.73 -19.91
N ILE A 8 6.51 25.06 -19.99
CA ILE A 8 6.81 25.90 -18.83
C ILE A 8 5.59 26.78 -18.63
N ASN A 9 4.94 26.63 -17.47
CA ASN A 9 3.77 27.41 -17.07
C ASN A 9 4.08 28.90 -17.17
N PHE A 10 3.58 29.58 -18.21
CA PHE A 10 3.57 31.04 -18.24
C PHE A 10 2.54 31.53 -17.24
N LEU A 11 2.94 31.68 -15.97
CA LEU A 11 2.25 32.53 -15.02
C LEU A 11 2.42 33.97 -15.49
N SER A 12 1.33 34.72 -15.63
CA SER A 12 1.42 36.16 -15.90
C SER A 12 2.16 36.87 -14.76
N GLU A 13 2.87 37.94 -15.09
CA GLU A 13 3.63 38.74 -14.12
C GLU A 13 2.74 39.24 -12.97
N GLU A 14 1.50 39.65 -13.29
CA GLU A 14 0.49 40.05 -12.32
C GLU A 14 0.16 38.93 -11.32
N ARG A 15 -0.01 37.69 -11.80
CA ARG A 15 -0.28 36.54 -10.94
C ARG A 15 0.92 36.20 -10.07
N TYR A 16 2.12 36.27 -10.64
CA TYR A 16 3.36 36.04 -9.91
C TYR A 16 3.54 37.05 -8.77
N SER A 17 3.32 38.34 -9.04
CA SER A 17 3.38 39.41 -8.02
C SER A 17 2.36 39.18 -6.90
N MET A 18 1.11 38.83 -7.25
CA MET A 18 0.06 38.52 -6.28
C MET A 18 0.43 37.32 -5.39
N LEU A 19 0.90 36.23 -5.99
CA LEU A 19 1.34 35.03 -5.27
C LEU A 19 2.51 35.32 -4.32
N SER A 20 3.47 36.13 -4.79
CA SER A 20 4.64 36.52 -4.01
C SER A 20 4.26 37.34 -2.77
N ALA A 21 3.33 38.29 -2.93
CA ALA A 21 2.82 39.07 -1.80
C ALA A 21 2.07 38.19 -0.77
N ARG A 22 1.21 37.27 -1.22
CA ARG A 22 0.51 36.33 -0.33
C ARG A 22 1.48 35.38 0.38
N PHE A 23 2.55 34.97 -0.30
CA PHE A 23 3.59 34.13 0.27
C PHE A 23 4.37 34.85 1.38
N ALA A 24 4.72 36.13 1.19
CA ALA A 24 5.37 36.93 2.23
C ALA A 24 4.50 37.04 3.49
N ALA A 25 3.20 37.34 3.32
CA ALA A 25 2.25 37.40 4.44
C ALA A 25 2.10 36.05 5.15
N PHE A 26 2.14 34.94 4.42
CA PHE A 26 2.14 33.61 5.01
C PHE A 26 3.41 33.33 5.82
N HIS A 27 4.57 33.68 5.28
CA HIS A 27 5.86 33.46 5.94
C HIS A 27 5.96 34.24 7.26
N GLU A 28 5.45 35.47 7.32
CA GLU A 28 5.39 36.26 8.54
C GLU A 28 4.42 35.68 9.58
N ALA A 29 3.31 35.09 9.13
CA ALA A 29 2.30 34.50 10.01
C ALA A 29 2.64 33.08 10.50
N MET A 30 3.55 32.35 9.85
CA MET A 30 3.86 30.94 10.18
C MET A 30 4.35 30.72 11.62
N ASN A 31 4.98 31.72 12.23
CA ASN A 31 5.56 31.60 13.57
C ASN A 31 4.59 31.99 14.70
N GLU A 32 3.38 32.45 14.38
CA GLU A 32 2.39 32.91 15.37
C GLU A 32 1.12 32.04 15.35
N PRO A 33 0.92 31.13 16.32
CA PRO A 33 -0.23 30.22 16.35
C PRO A 33 -1.57 30.91 16.63
N THR A 34 -1.53 32.19 17.04
CA THR A 34 -2.72 33.02 17.28
C THR A 34 -3.23 33.70 16.01
N ARG A 35 -2.45 33.73 14.91
CA ARG A 35 -2.84 34.37 13.67
C ARG A 35 -3.63 33.41 12.77
N PRO A 36 -4.62 33.93 12.00
CA PRO A 36 -5.37 33.11 11.05
C PRO A 36 -4.45 32.60 9.93
N VAL A 37 -4.68 31.36 9.49
CA VAL A 37 -3.89 30.70 8.44
C VAL A 37 -4.03 31.47 7.12
N VAL A 38 -2.94 32.09 6.68
CA VAL A 38 -2.87 32.78 5.38
C VAL A 38 -2.77 31.74 4.26
N ARG A 39 -3.66 31.84 3.26
CA ARG A 39 -3.64 30.95 2.10
C ARG A 39 -2.94 31.62 0.92
N VAL A 40 -1.88 30.98 0.42
CA VAL A 40 -1.11 31.49 -0.72
C VAL A 40 -1.82 31.21 -2.04
N TYR A 41 -2.39 30.01 -2.18
CA TYR A 41 -3.08 29.56 -3.38
C TYR A 41 -4.59 29.74 -3.30
N ASP A 42 -5.20 29.92 -4.47
CA ASP A 42 -6.64 29.98 -4.59
C ASP A 42 -7.28 28.61 -4.26
N PRO A 43 -8.47 28.59 -3.65
CA PRO A 43 -9.20 27.36 -3.43
C PRO A 43 -9.46 26.61 -4.74
N LEU A 44 -9.41 25.28 -4.69
CA LEU A 44 -9.78 24.45 -5.82
C LEU A 44 -11.26 24.64 -6.16
N GLY A 45 -11.57 24.80 -7.45
CA GLY A 45 -12.94 24.89 -7.94
C GLY A 45 -13.74 23.61 -7.63
N SER A 46 -15.07 23.75 -7.58
CA SER A 46 -16.01 22.65 -7.27
C SER A 46 -15.80 21.42 -8.14
N ARG A 47 -15.48 21.62 -9.43
CA ARG A 47 -15.15 20.53 -10.36
C ARG A 47 -13.93 19.73 -9.92
N HIS A 48 -12.83 20.41 -9.60
CA HIS A 48 -11.60 19.75 -9.16
C HIS A 48 -11.79 19.04 -7.81
N LEU A 49 -12.65 19.59 -6.93
CA LEU A 49 -13.00 18.92 -5.68
C LEU A 49 -13.77 17.62 -5.92
N CYS A 50 -14.71 17.61 -6.87
CA CYS A 50 -15.45 16.41 -7.27
C CYS A 50 -14.52 15.35 -7.88
N GLU A 51 -13.60 15.76 -8.76
CA GLU A 51 -12.60 14.86 -9.34
C GLU A 51 -11.67 14.27 -8.26
N LEU A 52 -11.22 15.08 -7.30
CA LEU A 52 -10.43 14.60 -6.15
C LEU A 52 -11.21 13.65 -5.25
N GLN A 53 -12.51 13.90 -5.06
CA GLN A 53 -13.37 13.01 -4.28
C GLN A 53 -13.49 11.65 -4.96
N LEU A 54 -13.75 11.62 -6.27
CA LEU A 54 -13.80 10.38 -7.05
C LEU A 54 -12.48 9.59 -6.94
N VAL A 55 -11.34 10.28 -7.06
CA VAL A 55 -10.01 9.64 -6.92
C VAL A 55 -9.86 9.00 -5.54
N ARG A 56 -10.32 9.66 -4.47
CA ARG A 56 -10.25 9.11 -3.11
C ARG A 56 -11.11 7.87 -2.94
N GLU A 57 -12.34 7.90 -3.47
CA GLU A 57 -13.28 6.77 -3.41
C GLU A 57 -12.71 5.55 -4.15
N VAL A 58 -12.30 5.73 -5.41
CA VAL A 58 -11.71 4.65 -6.22
C VAL A 58 -10.42 4.12 -5.60
N SER A 59 -9.58 4.99 -5.04
CA SER A 59 -8.34 4.56 -4.38
C SER A 59 -8.64 3.74 -3.12
N ALA A 60 -9.66 4.10 -2.34
CA ALA A 60 -10.06 3.36 -1.15
C ALA A 60 -10.57 1.97 -1.53
N GLU A 61 -11.43 1.86 -2.54
CA GLU A 61 -11.93 0.59 -3.06
C GLU A 61 -10.81 -0.32 -3.56
N LEU A 62 -9.86 0.23 -4.33
CA LEU A 62 -8.71 -0.53 -4.85
C LEU A 62 -7.80 -1.00 -3.71
N GLN A 63 -7.57 -0.15 -2.70
CA GLN A 63 -6.75 -0.51 -1.55
C GLN A 63 -7.41 -1.59 -0.71
N GLN A 64 -8.73 -1.53 -0.53
CA GLN A 64 -9.49 -2.58 0.15
C GLN A 64 -9.40 -3.91 -0.63
N LYS A 65 -9.65 -3.87 -1.94
CA LYS A 65 -9.55 -5.06 -2.80
C LYS A 65 -8.16 -5.70 -2.74
N LYS A 66 -7.10 -4.89 -2.76
CA LYS A 66 -5.72 -5.36 -2.59
C LYS A 66 -5.51 -6.08 -1.25
N GLN A 67 -6.05 -5.54 -0.15
CA GLN A 67 -5.94 -6.18 1.16
C GLN A 67 -6.70 -7.51 1.21
N GLU A 68 -7.88 -7.58 0.59
CA GLU A 68 -8.67 -8.81 0.50
C GLU A 68 -7.95 -9.90 -0.32
N ASP A 69 -7.37 -9.52 -1.46
CA ASP A 69 -6.60 -10.44 -2.31
C ASP A 69 -5.33 -10.93 -1.60
N MET A 70 -4.64 -10.07 -0.85
CA MET A 70 -3.53 -10.48 0.01
C MET A 70 -3.98 -11.48 1.08
N LYS A 71 -5.10 -11.23 1.76
CA LYS A 71 -5.63 -12.16 2.78
C LYS A 71 -6.02 -13.50 2.17
N LYS A 72 -6.65 -13.51 0.99
CA LYS A 72 -6.97 -14.75 0.25
C LYS A 72 -5.69 -15.51 -0.11
N ALA A 73 -4.69 -14.84 -0.65
CA ALA A 73 -3.41 -15.47 -1.00
C ALA A 73 -2.71 -16.07 0.23
N VAL A 74 -2.73 -15.38 1.38
CA VAL A 74 -2.20 -15.90 2.65
C VAL A 74 -3.01 -17.12 3.13
N SER A 75 -4.34 -17.09 3.03
CA SER A 75 -5.18 -18.23 3.44
C SER A 75 -4.95 -19.48 2.58
N ILE A 76 -4.70 -19.29 1.28
CA ILE A 76 -4.40 -20.37 0.34
C ILE A 76 -3.01 -20.94 0.63
N SER A 77 -2.00 -20.10 0.90
CA SER A 77 -0.66 -20.58 1.24
C SER A 77 -0.63 -21.28 2.60
N HIS A 78 -1.38 -20.82 3.59
CA HIS A 78 -1.47 -21.46 4.91
C HIS A 78 -2.19 -22.82 4.86
N THR A 79 -3.23 -22.96 4.04
CA THR A 79 -3.93 -24.25 3.88
C THR A 79 -3.07 -25.26 3.13
N LEU A 80 -2.39 -24.84 2.05
CA LEU A 80 -1.48 -25.71 1.29
C LEU A 80 -0.27 -26.17 2.11
N THR A 81 0.31 -25.27 2.92
CA THR A 81 1.41 -25.63 3.83
C THR A 81 0.96 -26.55 4.96
N SER A 82 -0.22 -26.33 5.57
CA SER A 82 -0.74 -27.24 6.59
C SER A 82 -1.02 -28.65 6.06
N CYS A 83 -1.54 -28.75 4.82
CA CYS A 83 -1.83 -30.03 4.18
C CYS A 83 -0.53 -30.77 3.81
N ALA A 84 0.47 -30.05 3.28
CA ALA A 84 1.79 -30.62 2.99
C ALA A 84 2.53 -31.07 4.26
N TYR A 85 2.46 -30.28 5.35
CA TYR A 85 3.04 -30.64 6.65
C TYR A 85 2.34 -31.86 7.26
N ALA A 86 1.02 -31.96 7.15
CA ALA A 86 0.25 -33.12 7.61
C ALA A 86 0.59 -34.41 6.82
N ILE A 87 0.80 -34.30 5.51
CA ILE A 87 1.27 -35.43 4.67
C ILE A 87 2.70 -35.84 5.04
N TYR A 88 3.60 -34.87 5.26
CA TYR A 88 4.97 -35.14 5.69
C TYR A 88 5.02 -35.85 7.05
N ILE A 89 4.29 -35.35 8.05
CA ILE A 89 4.23 -35.96 9.40
C ILE A 89 3.63 -37.38 9.33
N LYS A 90 2.56 -37.61 8.56
CA LYS A 90 2.00 -38.96 8.39
C LYS A 90 3.01 -39.93 7.76
N ASN A 91 3.70 -39.51 6.71
CA ASN A 91 4.71 -40.34 6.05
C ASN A 91 5.95 -40.59 6.94
N PHE A 92 6.35 -39.59 7.74
CA PHE A 92 7.43 -39.71 8.71
C PHE A 92 7.09 -40.68 9.85
N LEU A 93 5.89 -40.56 10.45
CA LEU A 93 5.44 -41.51 11.47
C LEU A 93 5.31 -42.93 10.91
N HIS A 94 4.74 -43.09 9.71
CA HIS A 94 4.59 -44.40 9.09
C HIS A 94 5.95 -45.06 8.80
N ARG A 95 6.98 -44.27 8.44
CA ARG A 95 8.34 -44.76 8.26
C ARG A 95 9.00 -45.17 9.58
N MET A 96 8.85 -44.37 10.64
CA MET A 96 9.36 -44.71 11.97
C MET A 96 8.71 -45.97 12.54
N VAL A 97 7.39 -46.13 12.40
CA VAL A 97 6.69 -47.35 12.86
C VAL A 97 7.17 -48.59 12.09
N LYS A 98 7.47 -48.46 10.79
CA LYS A 98 8.07 -49.55 10.00
C LYS A 98 9.48 -49.91 10.47
N GLU A 99 10.31 -48.93 10.83
CA GLU A 99 11.66 -49.16 11.34
C GLU A 99 11.63 -49.80 12.74
N ILE A 100 10.72 -49.37 13.62
CA ILE A 100 10.52 -49.99 14.94
C ILE A 100 10.01 -51.44 14.80
N ALA A 101 9.05 -51.70 13.90
CA ALA A 101 8.53 -53.05 13.65
C ALA A 101 9.53 -53.98 12.94
N PHE A 102 10.63 -53.45 12.38
CA PHE A 102 11.70 -54.23 11.77
C PHE A 102 12.73 -54.69 12.82
N LEU A 103 12.94 -53.92 13.89
CA LEU A 103 13.86 -54.26 14.99
C LEU A 103 13.29 -55.32 15.94
N ASP A 104 11.97 -55.50 16.00
CA ASP A 104 11.33 -56.53 16.84
C ASP A 104 11.40 -57.95 16.23
N LYS A 105 11.88 -58.10 14.98
CA LYS A 105 11.98 -59.40 14.29
C LYS A 105 13.39 -59.98 14.22
N SER A 106 14.40 -59.26 14.71
CA SER A 106 15.80 -59.70 14.65
C SER A 106 16.28 -60.48 15.89
N ASP A 107 15.44 -60.62 16.93
CA ASP A 107 15.83 -61.25 18.20
C ASP A 107 15.39 -62.73 18.35
N ASP A 108 14.76 -63.33 17.33
CA ASP A 108 14.20 -64.70 17.38
C ASP A 108 14.95 -65.75 16.52
N GLU A 109 16.22 -65.53 16.18
CA GLU A 109 17.09 -66.62 15.67
C GLU A 109 18.44 -66.63 16.40
N LEU A 110 18.45 -67.25 17.58
CA LEU A 110 19.65 -67.86 18.16
C LEU A 110 19.31 -69.19 18.84
#